data_AF-Q4T3Q3-F1
#
_entry.id   AF-Q4T3Q3-F1
#
_cell.length_a   1.000
_cell.length_b   1.000
_cell.length_c   1.000
_cell.angle_alpha   90.00
_cell.angle_beta   90.00
_cell.angle_gamma   90.00
#
_symmetry.space_group_name_H-M   'P 1'
#
loop_
_entity.id
_entity.type
_entity.pdbx_description
1 polymer ?
#
loop_
_entity_poly.entity_id
_entity_poly.type
_entity_poly.pdbx_seq_one_letter_code
_entity_poly.pdbx_strand_id
1 'polypeptide(L)'
;MVDRISLAQKAYSGFEDPRTKTIMSAAQALKKGWLYYEAGQRFLEVQYLTGGLIEPNASSRVPLDDAIKRGTIDARTAQKLRDVSAYSKYLTCPKTKMKISYKDALERSMIEEGTGLRLLEASSQSSKGLYSPYSISGTGSASGSRSGSRSGSRSGSRRGSFDATGSTFTTTFSSTSYTSPSYGRRY
;
A
#
# COMPACT_ATOMS: atom_id res chain seq x y z
N MET A 1 -10.49 14.04 10.19
CA MET A 1 -9.82 12.89 9.55
C MET A 1 -10.22 11.68 10.38
N VAL A 2 -10.98 10.71 9.85
CA VAL A 2 -11.27 9.50 10.63
C VAL A 2 -9.93 8.78 10.81
N ASP A 3 -9.49 8.65 12.06
CA ASP A 3 -8.26 7.93 12.37
C ASP A 3 -8.43 6.50 11.86
N ARG A 4 -7.67 6.13 10.82
CA ARG A 4 -7.77 4.81 10.17
C ARG A 4 -7.57 3.66 11.17
N ILE A 5 -6.90 3.96 12.27
CA ILE A 5 -6.67 3.07 13.41
C ILE A 5 -7.99 2.76 14.16
N SER A 6 -8.91 3.73 14.27
CA SER A 6 -10.19 3.53 14.97
C SER A 6 -11.05 2.44 14.34
N LEU A 7 -11.05 2.34 13.01
CA LEU A 7 -11.81 1.31 12.29
C LEU A 7 -11.19 -0.08 12.49
N ALA A 8 -9.86 -0.16 12.49
CA ALA A 8 -9.15 -1.40 12.77
C ALA A 8 -9.37 -1.86 14.22
N GLN A 9 -9.38 -0.93 15.17
CA GLN A 9 -9.70 -1.23 16.57
C GLN A 9 -11.14 -1.75 16.71
N LYS A 10 -12.12 -1.14 16.02
CA LYS A 10 -13.50 -1.66 15.96
C LYS A 10 -13.60 -3.04 15.32
N ALA A 11 -12.71 -3.40 14.39
CA ALA A 11 -12.69 -4.76 13.85
C ALA A 11 -12.29 -5.81 14.89
N TYR A 12 -11.61 -5.41 15.97
CA TYR A 12 -11.30 -6.25 17.13
C TYR A 12 -12.38 -6.17 18.21
N SER A 13 -12.73 -4.97 18.66
CA SER A 13 -13.69 -4.75 19.75
C SER A 13 -15.15 -4.94 19.34
N GLY A 14 -15.44 -4.88 18.03
CA GLY A 14 -16.77 -4.93 17.46
C GLY A 14 -17.31 -3.56 17.01
N PHE A 15 -18.26 -3.60 16.07
CA PHE A 15 -18.97 -2.46 15.53
C PHE A 15 -20.31 -2.31 16.25
N GLU A 16 -20.44 -1.30 17.09
CA GLU A 16 -21.69 -0.98 17.79
C GLU A 16 -22.66 -0.25 16.85
N ASP A 17 -23.89 -0.76 16.76
CA ASP A 17 -25.00 -0.06 16.14
C ASP A 17 -25.54 1.02 17.11
N PRO A 18 -25.50 2.32 16.75
CA PRO A 18 -25.96 3.39 17.63
C PRO A 18 -27.44 3.26 18.04
N ARG A 19 -28.27 2.64 17.20
CA ARG A 19 -29.71 2.52 17.42
C ARG A 19 -30.06 1.32 18.29
N THR A 20 -29.47 0.16 18.01
CA THR A 20 -29.82 -1.09 18.68
C THR A 20 -28.87 -1.47 19.81
N LYS A 21 -27.74 -0.76 19.94
CA LYS A 21 -26.64 -1.07 20.87
C LYS A 21 -26.06 -2.48 20.68
N THR A 22 -26.35 -3.11 19.54
CA THR A 22 -25.81 -4.42 19.20
C THR A 22 -24.39 -4.28 18.68
N ILE A 23 -23.51 -5.16 19.14
CA ILE A 23 -22.11 -5.21 18.71
C ILE A 23 -21.97 -6.29 17.65
N MET A 24 -21.37 -5.91 16.52
CA MET A 24 -21.22 -6.77 15.35
C MET A 24 -19.75 -7.08 15.08
N SER A 25 -19.44 -8.27 14.61
CA SER A 25 -18.08 -8.59 14.13
C SER A 25 -17.76 -7.88 12.82
N ALA A 26 -16.48 -7.87 12.44
CA ALA A 26 -16.07 -7.30 11.15
C ALA A 26 -16.75 -8.00 9.96
N ALA A 27 -17.01 -9.31 10.05
CA ALA A 27 -17.72 -10.06 9.01
C ALA A 27 -19.19 -9.61 8.89
N GLN A 28 -19.87 -9.43 10.03
CA GLN A 28 -21.25 -8.94 10.07
C GLN A 28 -21.36 -7.49 9.60
N ALA A 29 -20.43 -6.64 10.03
CA ALA A 29 -20.35 -5.25 9.61
C ALA A 29 -20.12 -5.14 8.10
N LEU A 30 -19.24 -5.98 7.54
CA LEU A 30 -19.02 -6.07 6.09
C LEU A 30 -20.29 -6.51 5.35
N LYS A 31 -20.95 -7.57 5.83
CA LYS A 31 -22.19 -8.08 5.23
C LYS A 31 -23.34 -7.06 5.25
N LYS A 32 -23.43 -6.27 6.32
CA LYS A 32 -24.43 -5.20 6.47
C LYS A 32 -24.03 -3.87 5.82
N GLY A 33 -22.86 -3.78 5.17
CA GLY A 33 -22.41 -2.57 4.48
C GLY A 33 -21.88 -1.45 5.38
N TRP A 34 -21.53 -1.74 6.63
CA TRP A 34 -20.92 -0.77 7.56
C TRP A 34 -19.44 -0.54 7.26
N LEU A 35 -18.83 -1.44 6.49
CA LEU A 35 -17.45 -1.37 6.04
C LEU A 35 -17.39 -1.36 4.53
N TYR A 36 -16.50 -0.53 3.99
CA TYR A 36 -16.07 -0.67 2.61
C TYR A 36 -15.49 -2.05 2.39
N TYR A 37 -15.83 -2.67 1.26
CA TYR A 37 -15.43 -4.04 0.94
C TYR A 37 -13.92 -4.26 1.11
N GLU A 38 -13.10 -3.37 0.54
CA GLU A 38 -11.64 -3.40 0.64
C GLU A 38 -11.11 -3.30 2.08
N ALA A 39 -11.78 -2.56 2.97
CA ALA A 39 -11.36 -2.48 4.37
C ALA A 39 -11.76 -3.74 5.14
N GLY A 40 -13.02 -4.16 5.01
CA GLY A 40 -13.53 -5.35 5.69
C GLY A 40 -12.79 -6.61 5.28
N GLN A 41 -12.56 -6.81 3.98
CA GLN A 41 -11.80 -7.94 3.45
C GLN A 41 -10.40 -8.02 4.08
N ARG A 42 -9.66 -6.91 4.16
CA ARG A 42 -8.32 -6.87 4.78
C ARG A 42 -8.34 -7.22 6.27
N PHE A 43 -9.35 -6.77 7.02
CA PHE A 43 -9.48 -7.15 8.42
C PHE A 43 -9.70 -8.66 8.58
N LEU A 44 -10.57 -9.25 7.75
CA LEU A 44 -10.84 -10.69 7.79
C LEU A 44 -9.62 -11.52 7.39
N GLU A 45 -8.85 -11.09 6.38
CA GLU A 45 -7.62 -11.76 5.94
C GLU A 45 -6.58 -11.80 7.08
N VAL A 46 -6.38 -10.68 7.77
CA VAL A 46 -5.45 -10.58 8.92
C VAL A 46 -5.90 -11.46 10.08
N GLN A 47 -7.20 -11.42 10.42
CA GLN A 47 -7.76 -12.27 11.49
C GLN A 47 -7.57 -13.76 11.16
N TYR A 48 -7.94 -14.16 9.94
CA TYR A 48 -7.78 -15.54 9.48
C TYR A 48 -6.32 -16.02 9.57
N LEU A 49 -5.36 -15.24 9.06
CA LEU A 49 -3.94 -15.59 9.09
C LEU A 49 -3.32 -15.60 10.50
N THR A 50 -3.97 -14.94 11.46
CA THR A 50 -3.52 -14.91 12.87
C THR A 50 -4.27 -15.91 13.76
N GLY A 51 -4.99 -16.87 13.16
CA GLY A 51 -5.56 -18.01 13.87
C GLY A 51 -7.08 -18.05 13.95
N GLY A 52 -7.80 -17.13 13.31
CA GLY A 52 -9.26 -17.20 13.18
C GLY A 52 -9.97 -15.86 13.26
N LEU A 53 -11.26 -15.88 12.99
CA LEU A 53 -12.10 -14.68 12.98
C LEU A 53 -12.36 -14.18 14.40
N ILE A 54 -12.50 -12.87 14.54
CA ILE A 54 -12.80 -12.24 15.83
C ILE A 54 -14.28 -11.95 15.90
N GLU A 55 -14.93 -12.53 16.91
CA GLU A 55 -16.35 -12.36 17.18
C GLU A 55 -16.52 -11.70 18.55
N PRO A 56 -17.35 -10.65 18.69
CA PRO A 56 -17.47 -9.89 19.95
C PRO A 56 -18.05 -10.73 21.10
N ASN A 57 -18.81 -11.77 20.77
CA ASN A 57 -19.44 -12.68 21.76
C ASN A 57 -18.59 -13.94 22.04
N ALA A 58 -17.41 -14.07 21.42
CA ALA A 58 -16.53 -15.21 21.62
C ALA A 58 -15.33 -14.81 22.49
N SER A 59 -14.94 -15.68 23.43
CA SER A 59 -13.76 -15.46 24.28
C SER A 59 -12.43 -15.65 23.54
N SER A 60 -12.46 -16.35 22.41
CA SER A 60 -11.29 -16.70 21.60
C SER A 60 -11.60 -16.57 20.11
N ARG A 61 -10.55 -16.64 19.28
CA ARG A 61 -10.70 -16.60 17.82
C ARG A 61 -11.53 -17.81 17.36
N VAL A 62 -12.50 -17.53 16.51
CA VAL A 62 -13.41 -18.55 15.96
C VAL A 62 -12.83 -19.10 14.66
N PRO A 63 -12.69 -20.42 14.51
CA PRO A 63 -12.21 -21.00 13.26
C PRO A 63 -13.20 -20.73 12.13
N LEU A 64 -12.68 -20.63 10.91
CA LEU A 64 -13.48 -20.24 9.74
C LEU A 64 -14.69 -21.15 9.53
N ASP A 65 -14.54 -22.46 9.72
CA ASP A 65 -15.62 -23.43 9.52
C ASP A 65 -16.76 -23.25 10.51
N ASP A 66 -16.47 -22.89 11.77
CA ASP A 66 -17.50 -22.63 12.77
C ASP A 66 -18.18 -21.28 12.52
N ALA A 67 -17.46 -20.28 12.01
CA ALA A 67 -18.06 -19.03 11.60
C ALA A 67 -19.04 -19.21 10.41
N ILE A 68 -18.74 -20.12 9.48
CA ILE A 68 -19.66 -20.51 8.39
C ILE A 68 -20.90 -21.20 8.95
N LYS A 69 -20.73 -22.19 9.84
CA LYS A 69 -21.87 -22.91 10.48
C LYS A 69 -22.80 -21.98 11.24
N ARG A 70 -22.26 -20.96 11.90
CA ARG A 70 -23.03 -19.92 12.62
C ARG A 70 -23.68 -18.89 11.70
N GLY A 71 -23.36 -18.89 10.40
CA GLY A 71 -23.87 -17.93 9.42
C GLY A 71 -23.29 -16.52 9.57
N THR A 72 -22.20 -16.36 10.33
CA THR A 72 -21.56 -15.06 10.53
C THR A 72 -20.85 -14.57 9.28
N ILE A 73 -20.26 -15.50 8.53
CA ILE A 73 -19.60 -15.24 7.26
C ILE A 73 -20.26 -16.04 6.14
N ASP A 74 -20.40 -15.42 4.97
CA ASP A 74 -20.97 -16.08 3.80
C ASP A 74 -19.95 -17.04 3.17
N ALA A 75 -20.44 -18.12 2.55
CA ALA A 75 -19.59 -19.13 1.91
C ALA A 75 -18.65 -18.52 0.84
N ARG A 76 -19.12 -17.51 0.10
CA ARG A 76 -18.31 -16.78 -0.89
C ARG A 76 -17.13 -16.05 -0.24
N THR A 77 -17.37 -15.36 0.87
CA THR A 77 -16.33 -14.62 1.59
C THR A 77 -15.35 -15.61 2.23
N ALA A 78 -15.84 -16.70 2.79
CA ALA A 78 -14.99 -17.77 3.32
C ALA A 78 -14.10 -18.39 2.23
N GLN A 79 -14.62 -18.62 1.03
CA GLN A 79 -13.82 -19.14 -0.09
C GLN A 79 -12.68 -18.18 -0.46
N LYS A 80 -12.94 -16.86 -0.46
CA LYS A 80 -11.89 -15.86 -0.68
C LYS A 80 -10.82 -15.89 0.42
N LEU A 81 -11.21 -16.08 1.67
CA LEU A 81 -10.25 -16.21 2.79
C LEU A 81 -9.42 -17.50 2.71
N ARG A 82 -9.96 -18.57 2.13
CA ARG A 82 -9.18 -19.81 1.92
C ARG A 82 -8.16 -19.66 0.79
N ASP A 83 -8.44 -18.83 -0.21
CA ASP A 83 -7.50 -18.54 -1.31
C ASP A 83 -6.46 -17.50 -0.90
N VAL A 84 -5.53 -17.92 -0.04
CA VAL A 84 -4.48 -17.07 0.51
C VAL A 84 -3.53 -16.54 -0.57
N SER A 85 -3.38 -17.25 -1.69
CA SER A 85 -2.58 -16.80 -2.84
C SER A 85 -3.16 -15.59 -3.55
N ALA A 86 -4.49 -15.42 -3.52
CA ALA A 86 -5.18 -14.31 -4.18
C ALA A 86 -5.27 -13.03 -3.31
N TYR A 87 -4.65 -13.03 -2.12
CA TYR A 87 -4.72 -11.89 -1.22
C TYR A 87 -4.12 -10.62 -1.83
N SER A 88 -4.84 -9.51 -1.67
CA SER A 88 -4.44 -8.22 -2.18
C SER A 88 -3.13 -7.73 -1.54
N LYS A 89 -2.26 -7.13 -2.35
CA LYS A 89 -0.99 -6.56 -1.89
C LYS A 89 -1.16 -5.10 -1.51
N TYR A 90 -1.60 -4.84 -0.28
CA TYR A 90 -1.89 -3.49 0.21
C TYR A 90 -0.81 -2.90 1.13
N LEU A 91 0.11 -3.70 1.63
CA LEU A 91 1.23 -3.24 2.47
C LEU A 91 2.40 -2.84 1.59
N THR A 92 3.20 -1.88 2.05
CA THR A 92 4.47 -1.52 1.40
C THR A 92 5.61 -2.13 2.22
N CYS A 93 6.39 -3.03 1.60
CA CYS A 93 7.51 -3.67 2.26
C CYS A 93 8.58 -2.64 2.66
N PRO A 94 8.98 -2.54 3.95
CA PRO A 94 9.98 -1.57 4.37
C PRO A 94 11.36 -1.78 3.74
N LYS A 95 11.75 -3.03 3.47
CA LYS A 95 13.03 -3.40 2.84
C LYS A 95 13.06 -3.14 1.33
N THR A 96 12.06 -3.65 0.60
CA THR A 96 12.06 -3.62 -0.88
C THR A 96 11.28 -2.45 -1.49
N LYS A 97 10.49 -1.73 -0.70
CA LYS A 97 9.54 -0.68 -1.12
C LYS A 97 8.45 -1.16 -2.08
N MET A 98 8.37 -2.45 -2.37
CA MET A 98 7.33 -3.07 -3.21
C MET A 98 6.07 -3.40 -2.42
N LYS A 99 4.93 -3.50 -3.12
CA LYS A 99 3.67 -3.93 -2.52
C LYS A 99 3.70 -5.42 -2.17
N ILE A 100 3.27 -5.75 -0.95
CA ILE A 100 3.18 -7.11 -0.42
C ILE A 100 1.83 -7.34 0.28
N SER A 101 1.41 -8.59 0.35
CA SER A 101 0.24 -9.00 1.16
C SER A 101 0.63 -9.13 2.63
N TYR A 102 -0.36 -9.26 3.53
CA TYR A 102 -0.06 -9.55 4.93
C TYR A 102 0.56 -10.95 5.12
N LYS A 103 0.15 -11.92 4.31
CA LYS A 103 0.76 -13.26 4.27
C LYS A 103 2.26 -13.19 3.95
N ASP A 104 2.62 -12.46 2.89
CA ASP A 104 4.03 -12.26 2.51
C ASP A 104 4.82 -11.59 3.64
N ALA A 105 4.20 -10.66 4.38
CA ALA A 105 4.83 -10.01 5.52
C ALA A 105 5.07 -10.99 6.69
N LEU A 106 4.13 -11.90 6.95
CA LEU A 106 4.29 -12.95 7.96
C LEU A 106 5.41 -13.93 7.59
N GLU A 107 5.45 -14.39 6.33
CA GLU A 107 6.49 -15.32 5.84
C GLU A 107 7.90 -14.72 5.89
N ARG A 108 8.02 -13.41 5.69
CA ARG A 108 9.31 -12.68 5.76
C ARG A 108 9.66 -12.20 7.17
N SER A 109 8.76 -12.35 8.13
CA SER A 109 8.98 -11.90 9.51
C SER A 109 9.76 -12.95 10.31
N MET A 110 10.65 -12.48 11.17
CA MET A 110 11.32 -13.29 12.19
C MET A 110 10.60 -13.15 13.52
N ILE A 111 10.62 -14.20 14.34
CA ILE A 111 10.10 -14.14 15.72
C ILE A 111 11.29 -13.80 16.62
N GLU A 112 11.14 -12.77 17.43
CA GLU A 112 12.14 -12.40 18.44
C GLU A 112 12.06 -13.34 19.64
N GLU A 113 13.20 -13.96 19.97
CA GLU A 113 13.33 -14.82 21.14
C GLU A 113 13.14 -14.01 22.43
N GLY A 114 12.31 -14.51 23.35
CA GLY A 114 11.98 -13.86 24.62
C GLY A 114 10.67 -13.08 24.60
N THR A 115 10.42 -12.23 23.59
CA THR A 115 9.15 -11.47 23.49
C THR A 115 8.08 -12.21 22.71
N GLY A 116 8.47 -13.09 21.78
CA GLY A 116 7.57 -13.79 20.86
C GLY A 116 6.97 -12.88 19.79
N LEU A 117 7.47 -11.65 19.64
CA LEU A 117 6.97 -10.70 18.64
C LEU A 117 7.49 -11.03 17.25
N ARG A 118 6.62 -10.86 16.23
CA ARG A 118 7.02 -10.96 14.82
C ARG A 118 7.54 -9.62 14.31
N LEU A 119 8.79 -9.61 13.86
CA LEU A 119 9.50 -8.44 13.35
C LEU A 119 9.75 -8.58 11.85
N LEU A 120 9.47 -7.52 11.09
CA LEU A 120 9.73 -7.46 9.65
C LEU A 120 10.94 -6.56 9.38
N GLU A 121 11.92 -7.09 8.64
CA GLU A 121 13.15 -6.38 8.33
C GLU A 121 12.91 -5.07 7.54
N ALA A 122 13.62 -4.02 7.91
CA ALA A 122 13.60 -2.73 7.24
C ALA A 122 14.90 -2.45 6.47
N SER A 123 14.82 -1.59 5.45
CA SER A 123 16.01 -1.13 4.73
C SER A 123 16.88 -0.28 5.65
N SER A 124 18.19 -0.56 5.72
CA SER A 124 19.15 0.27 6.47
C SER A 124 19.21 1.73 5.98
N GLN A 125 18.99 1.96 4.69
CA GLN A 125 18.93 3.31 4.12
C GLN A 125 17.51 3.88 4.27
N SER A 126 17.37 4.89 5.13
CA SER A 126 16.11 5.64 5.26
C SER A 126 16.02 6.68 4.14
N SER A 127 14.98 6.61 3.31
CA SER A 127 14.71 7.61 2.25
C SER A 127 14.26 8.97 2.80
N LYS A 128 14.03 9.07 4.11
CA LYS A 128 13.91 10.33 4.85
C LYS A 128 14.65 10.11 6.16
N GLY A 129 15.85 10.67 6.29
CA GLY A 129 16.67 10.54 7.50
C GLY A 129 15.79 10.71 8.73
N LEU A 130 15.75 9.68 9.59
CA LEU A 130 15.16 9.83 10.90
C LEU A 130 15.98 10.89 11.61
N TYR A 131 15.33 11.98 12.03
CA TYR A 131 15.92 12.87 13.01
C TYR A 131 16.04 12.08 14.30
N SER A 132 17.25 11.61 14.58
CA SER A 132 17.62 11.08 15.89
C SER A 132 17.99 12.27 16.78
N PRO A 133 17.27 12.52 17.87
CA PRO A 133 17.67 13.55 18.85
C PRO A 133 18.96 13.18 19.60
N TYR A 134 19.51 11.98 19.37
CA TYR A 134 20.71 11.47 20.03
C TYR A 134 21.91 11.29 19.08
N SER A 135 21.85 11.81 17.85
CA SER A 135 23.06 11.94 17.03
C SER A 135 23.95 13.05 17.58
N ILE A 136 24.57 12.80 18.73
CA ILE A 136 25.69 13.59 19.24
C ILE A 136 26.92 13.10 18.49
N SER A 137 27.11 13.64 17.30
CA SER A 137 28.40 13.57 16.61
C SER A 137 28.72 14.97 16.12
N GLY A 138 29.54 15.65 16.92
CA GLY A 138 30.50 16.64 16.46
C GLY A 138 29.94 18.03 16.13
N THR A 139 30.37 19.00 16.92
CA THR A 139 30.43 20.41 16.57
C THR A 139 30.90 20.61 15.13
N GLY A 140 30.07 21.25 14.30
CA GLY A 140 30.47 21.82 13.01
C GLY A 140 30.02 21.04 11.77
N SER A 141 28.79 21.29 11.30
CA SER A 141 28.40 21.30 9.86
C SER A 141 26.93 21.72 9.70
N ALA A 142 26.57 22.92 10.18
CA ALA A 142 25.35 23.60 9.74
C ALA A 142 25.75 24.67 8.73
N SER A 143 26.03 24.28 7.49
CA SER A 143 26.04 25.20 6.34
C SER A 143 25.01 24.69 5.34
N GLY A 144 24.04 25.55 5.06
CA GLY A 144 22.70 25.17 4.60
C GLY A 144 22.62 24.55 3.21
N SER A 145 21.70 23.61 3.08
CA SER A 145 21.20 23.12 1.78
C SER A 145 19.78 23.65 1.57
N ARG A 146 19.66 24.91 1.13
CA ARG A 146 18.41 25.43 0.56
C ARG A 146 18.30 24.95 -0.89
N SER A 147 17.63 23.83 -1.11
CA SER A 147 17.18 23.45 -2.45
C SER A 147 15.85 24.15 -2.74
N GLY A 148 15.90 25.23 -3.52
CA GLY A 148 14.75 25.99 -3.98
C GLY A 148 14.83 26.23 -5.48
N SER A 149 14.32 25.29 -6.26
CA SER A 149 14.21 25.38 -7.71
C SER A 149 13.16 26.44 -8.09
N ARG A 150 13.59 27.59 -8.60
CA ARG A 150 12.73 28.54 -9.32
C ARG A 150 13.28 28.73 -10.73
N SER A 151 12.84 27.87 -11.66
CA SER A 151 13.03 28.09 -13.09
C SER A 151 12.00 29.14 -13.55
N GLY A 152 12.44 30.39 -13.64
CA GLY A 152 11.66 31.49 -14.22
C GLY A 152 12.07 31.70 -15.68
N SER A 153 11.21 31.31 -16.60
CA SER A 153 11.30 31.65 -18.02
C SER A 153 10.96 33.12 -18.21
N ARG A 154 11.82 33.92 -18.84
CA ARG A 154 11.43 35.18 -19.50
C ARG A 154 12.48 35.69 -20.50
N SER A 155 12.04 35.69 -21.75
CA SER A 155 12.30 36.66 -22.83
C SER A 155 13.73 37.14 -23.12
N GLY A 156 14.31 36.56 -24.17
CA GLY A 156 14.54 37.23 -25.46
C GLY A 156 15.55 38.38 -25.55
N SER A 157 16.52 38.23 -26.46
CA SER A 157 16.93 39.29 -27.41
C SER A 157 17.69 38.68 -28.60
N ARG A 158 17.49 39.32 -29.75
CA ARG A 158 17.90 38.96 -31.12
C ARG A 158 19.35 39.37 -31.43
N ARG A 159 20.02 38.59 -32.27
CA ARG A 159 21.00 38.96 -33.35
C ARG A 159 21.85 37.69 -33.59
N GLY A 160 21.86 37.04 -34.75
CA GLY A 160 21.83 37.57 -36.10
C GLY A 160 23.27 37.75 -36.60
N SER A 161 23.91 36.65 -37.02
CA SER A 161 25.07 36.67 -37.91
C SER A 161 25.22 35.32 -38.60
N PHE A 162 24.85 35.33 -39.87
CA PHE A 162 25.16 34.34 -40.90
C PHE A 162 26.66 34.42 -41.21
N ASP A 163 27.34 33.28 -41.30
CA ASP A 163 28.44 33.09 -42.23
C ASP A 163 28.44 31.64 -42.70
N ALA A 164 28.38 31.49 -44.02
CA ALA A 164 28.35 30.23 -44.73
C ALA A 164 29.74 29.97 -45.32
N THR A 165 30.42 28.91 -44.88
CA THR A 165 31.39 28.15 -45.68
C THR A 165 31.65 26.78 -45.01
N GLY A 166 31.69 25.70 -45.80
CA GLY A 166 32.35 24.44 -45.38
C GLY A 166 31.49 23.19 -45.24
N SER A 167 31.05 22.63 -46.37
CA SER A 167 31.06 21.19 -46.73
C SER A 167 30.80 20.09 -45.68
N THR A 168 29.71 19.34 -45.95
CA THR A 168 29.64 17.87 -46.06
C THR A 168 30.17 17.00 -44.91
N PHE A 169 29.28 16.30 -44.20
CA PHE A 169 29.10 14.84 -44.32
C PHE A 169 28.01 14.35 -43.37
N THR A 170 27.25 13.39 -43.88
CA THR A 170 26.06 12.71 -43.36
C THR A 170 26.38 11.78 -42.18
N THR A 171 25.41 11.54 -41.29
CA THR A 171 24.89 10.18 -41.05
C THR A 171 23.62 10.18 -40.19
N THR A 172 22.68 9.38 -40.68
CA THR A 172 21.31 9.16 -40.22
C THR A 172 21.27 8.05 -39.18
N PHE A 173 20.42 8.17 -38.17
CA PHE A 173 19.45 7.12 -37.82
C PHE A 173 18.33 7.69 -36.94
N SER A 174 17.10 7.63 -37.44
CA SER A 174 15.89 7.78 -36.65
C SER A 174 15.10 6.49 -36.78
N SER A 175 14.84 5.85 -35.65
CA SER A 175 13.98 4.68 -35.54
C SER A 175 12.50 5.10 -35.58
N THR A 176 11.73 4.20 -36.17
CA THR A 176 10.34 4.29 -36.63
C THR A 176 9.34 4.48 -35.49
N SER A 177 8.33 5.32 -35.71
CA SER A 177 7.07 5.35 -34.97
C SER A 177 5.93 4.82 -35.86
N TYR A 178 5.32 3.72 -35.42
CA TYR A 178 4.08 3.20 -36.00
C TYR A 178 2.89 3.99 -35.45
N THR A 179 2.05 4.49 -36.36
CA THR A 179 0.73 5.03 -36.02
C THR A 179 -0.34 4.36 -36.90
N SER A 180 -1.50 4.17 -36.29
CA SER A 180 -2.63 3.27 -36.56
C SER A 180 -3.28 3.29 -37.96
N PRO A 181 -4.02 2.22 -38.33
CA PRO A 181 -4.70 2.13 -39.61
C PRO A 181 -6.03 2.89 -39.60
N SER A 182 -6.31 3.60 -40.70
CA SER A 182 -7.62 4.16 -41.03
C SER A 182 -8.37 3.25 -42.01
N TYR A 183 -9.69 3.23 -41.85
CA TYR A 183 -10.67 2.43 -42.58
C TYR A 183 -10.96 2.97 -44.01
N GLY A 184 -11.31 2.03 -44.89
CA GLY A 184 -12.19 2.22 -46.06
C GLY A 184 -11.49 2.35 -47.41
N ARG A 185 -12.05 2.00 -48.56
CA ARG A 185 -13.30 1.33 -48.97
C ARG A 185 -13.24 1.31 -50.51
N ARG A 186 -13.45 0.15 -51.16
CA ARG A 186 -13.92 -0.06 -52.56
C ARG A 186 -13.06 0.58 -53.69
N TYR A 187 -12.83 -0.04 -54.84
CA TYR A 187 -13.64 -0.97 -55.64
C TYR A 187 -12.81 -2.16 -56.09
#